data_AF-A0A3G5T4G9-F1
#
_entry.id   AF-A0A3G5T4G9-F1
#
_cell.length_a   1.000
_cell.length_b   1.000
_cell.length_c   1.000
_cell.angle_alpha   90.00
_cell.angle_beta   90.00
_cell.angle_gamma   90.00
#
_symmetry.space_group_name_H-M   'P 1'
#
loop_
_entity.id
_entity.type
_entity.pdbx_description
1 polymer ?
#
loop_
_entity_poly.entity_id
_entity_poly.type
_entity_poly.pdbx_seq_one_letter_code
_entity_poly.pdbx_strand_id
1 'polypeptide(L)'
;MRLIGVLRHANALWLLPFLIAVDLSMIFLRDDHWVGVWPETAVAAQMPAMFLAMLAAAYAAWTARREERLGLAEQLEASVRPRWQRELLGVASIAAVTVVAYCVGFVVALARTLPQSPPGFSLVPGYWLLGLFPMLAAVGAGWILGKYLPSAIAAVVAGIGGFLAFAYFGEIGGERIVVISGYPDTHVDLFVVLTRVAAAVALCAVAILLPVRKPRSLRGAEQPSYPWARPLVLVPACVVVMISVFALGRAAGPAIAERAAVDPLCRGDQMKLCLWPEHEKYAPVVAEISQRVEALPDIFVREEDVAWEYGLRYRVDRLDDGTVDLGDEEQGSSTFEIFDGSPGAITREIARMISWRGYQGECAREVDEARDVTLRIDSWLEHYLAGGGSPGQIPAGDPEVGEQLQRGFDVANGDLSREEQFEWAEEQVEEYRSICPRDGQS
;
A
#
# COMPACT_ATOMS: atom_id res chain seq x y z
N MET A 1 31.13 -21.95 -6.91
CA MET A 1 30.98 -22.54 -8.27
C MET A 1 29.87 -23.58 -8.42
N ARG A 2 29.60 -24.50 -7.47
CA ARG A 2 28.53 -25.53 -7.63
C ARG A 2 27.10 -24.98 -7.66
N LEU A 3 26.84 -23.81 -7.07
CA LEU A 3 25.52 -23.15 -7.12
C LEU A 3 25.11 -22.74 -8.54
N ILE A 4 26.07 -22.26 -9.35
CA ILE A 4 25.84 -21.76 -10.71
C ILE A 4 25.44 -22.91 -11.65
N GLY A 5 26.01 -24.10 -11.46
CA GLY A 5 25.67 -25.30 -12.25
C GLY A 5 24.25 -25.81 -11.97
N VAL A 6 23.77 -25.72 -10.73
CA VAL A 6 22.38 -26.06 -10.38
C VAL A 6 21.41 -25.00 -10.93
N LEU A 7 21.77 -23.72 -10.81
CA LEU A 7 20.95 -22.62 -11.31
C LEU A 7 20.76 -22.71 -12.83
N ARG A 8 21.79 -23.10 -13.60
CA ARG A 8 21.71 -23.27 -15.06
C ARG A 8 20.74 -24.34 -15.55
N HIS A 9 20.30 -25.28 -14.70
CA HIS A 9 19.28 -26.29 -15.05
C HIS A 9 17.94 -26.04 -14.33
N ALA A 10 17.86 -24.97 -13.54
CA ALA A 10 16.64 -24.58 -12.87
C ALA A 10 15.84 -23.66 -13.79
N ASN A 11 14.65 -24.13 -14.18
CA ASN A 11 13.63 -23.31 -14.87
C ASN A 11 13.33 -21.98 -14.13
N ALA A 12 13.76 -21.84 -12.87
CA ALA A 12 13.66 -20.63 -12.06
C ALA A 12 14.44 -19.44 -12.66
N LEU A 13 15.60 -19.65 -13.31
CA LEU A 13 16.32 -18.52 -13.94
C LEU A 13 15.55 -17.92 -15.12
N TRP A 14 14.78 -18.72 -15.84
CA TRP A 14 13.91 -18.23 -16.92
C TRP A 14 12.69 -17.47 -16.40
N LEU A 15 12.29 -17.72 -15.15
CA LEU A 15 11.22 -16.98 -14.48
C LEU A 15 11.68 -15.59 -14.03
N LEU A 16 12.97 -15.41 -13.72
CA LEU A 16 13.53 -14.15 -13.25
C LEU A 16 13.20 -12.93 -14.14
N PRO A 17 13.48 -12.92 -15.46
CA PRO A 17 13.17 -11.76 -16.31
C PRO A 17 11.67 -11.45 -16.34
N PHE A 18 10.80 -12.47 -16.25
CA PHE A 18 9.36 -12.26 -16.17
C PHE A 18 8.96 -11.61 -14.85
N LEU A 19 9.50 -12.07 -13.72
CA LEU A 19 9.20 -11.47 -12.41
C LEU A 19 9.70 -10.02 -12.33
N ILE A 20 10.90 -9.74 -12.85
CA ILE A 20 11.43 -8.37 -12.94
C ILE A 20 10.52 -7.51 -13.82
N ALA A 21 10.05 -8.03 -14.96
CA ALA A 21 9.14 -7.27 -15.83
C ALA A 21 7.82 -6.95 -15.13
N VAL A 22 7.22 -7.91 -14.41
CA VAL A 22 6.00 -7.68 -13.61
C VAL A 22 6.26 -6.63 -12.52
N ASP A 23 7.36 -6.77 -11.78
CA ASP A 23 7.77 -5.89 -10.69
C ASP A 23 7.94 -4.44 -11.17
N LEU A 24 8.73 -4.22 -12.22
CA LEU A 24 8.92 -2.90 -12.81
C LEU A 24 7.65 -2.36 -13.45
N SER A 25 6.84 -3.20 -14.10
CA SER A 25 5.56 -2.75 -14.69
C SER A 25 4.63 -2.21 -13.60
N MET A 26 4.57 -2.86 -12.43
CA MET A 26 3.76 -2.38 -11.32
C MET A 26 4.25 -1.08 -10.72
N ILE A 27 5.56 -0.87 -10.67
CA ILE A 27 6.15 0.39 -10.19
C ILE A 27 5.86 1.54 -11.16
N PHE A 28 5.96 1.31 -12.48
CA PHE A 28 5.89 2.38 -13.48
C PHE A 28 4.52 2.58 -14.14
N LEU A 29 3.60 1.62 -14.06
CA LEU A 29 2.23 1.77 -14.58
C LEU A 29 1.27 2.36 -13.55
N ARG A 30 1.73 2.58 -12.30
CA ARG A 30 0.87 3.11 -11.24
C ARG A 30 0.51 4.57 -11.47
N ASP A 31 1.53 5.40 -11.71
CA ASP A 31 1.40 6.84 -11.81
C ASP A 31 2.35 7.41 -12.88
N ASP A 32 1.90 8.47 -13.56
CA ASP A 32 2.72 9.20 -14.54
C ASP A 32 3.82 10.05 -13.88
N HIS A 33 3.68 10.35 -12.58
CA HIS A 33 4.65 11.11 -11.79
C HIS A 33 5.35 10.22 -10.75
N TRP A 34 6.63 10.52 -10.48
CA TRP A 34 7.40 9.80 -9.49
C TRP A 34 7.32 10.49 -8.12
N VAL A 35 6.84 9.73 -7.14
CA VAL A 35 6.57 10.19 -5.77
C VAL A 35 7.78 10.81 -5.09
N GLY A 36 8.99 10.28 -5.27
CA GLY A 36 10.24 10.97 -4.92
C GLY A 36 10.47 11.32 -3.45
N VAL A 37 9.77 10.66 -2.52
CA VAL A 37 9.93 10.74 -1.06
C VAL A 37 10.31 9.36 -0.53
N TRP A 38 11.21 9.23 0.44
CA TRP A 38 11.75 7.91 0.83
C TRP A 38 10.71 6.91 1.36
N PRO A 39 9.88 7.23 2.37
CA PRO A 39 8.79 6.36 2.82
C PRO A 39 7.85 5.90 1.70
N GLU A 40 7.32 6.85 0.94
CA GLU A 40 6.37 6.57 -0.14
C GLU A 40 7.02 5.77 -1.28
N THR A 41 8.28 6.07 -1.61
CA THR A 41 9.07 5.29 -2.57
C THR A 41 9.23 3.85 -2.11
N ALA A 42 9.53 3.64 -0.83
CA ALA A 42 9.74 2.31 -0.27
C ALA A 42 8.43 1.50 -0.27
N VAL A 43 7.28 2.14 -0.03
CA VAL A 43 5.96 1.52 -0.15
C VAL A 43 5.59 1.22 -1.60
N ALA A 44 5.79 2.17 -2.52
CA ALA A 44 5.58 1.95 -3.94
C ALA A 44 6.42 0.78 -4.47
N ALA A 45 7.66 0.66 -4.00
CA ALA A 45 8.54 -0.46 -4.30
C ALA A 45 8.14 -1.77 -3.59
N GLN A 46 7.44 -1.69 -2.47
CA GLN A 46 6.92 -2.84 -1.73
C GLN A 46 5.68 -3.44 -2.41
N MET A 47 4.80 -2.62 -3.02
CA MET A 47 3.53 -3.08 -3.59
C MET A 47 3.63 -4.30 -4.52
N PRO A 48 4.60 -4.37 -5.46
CA PRO A 48 4.76 -5.54 -6.32
C PRO A 48 5.02 -6.85 -5.55
N ALA A 49 5.56 -6.78 -4.32
CA ALA A 49 5.86 -7.96 -3.52
C ALA A 49 4.63 -8.85 -3.27
N MET A 50 3.42 -8.28 -3.21
CA MET A 50 2.19 -9.06 -3.10
C MET A 50 1.96 -9.96 -4.32
N PHE A 51 2.18 -9.42 -5.52
CA PHE A 51 2.02 -10.15 -6.77
C PHE A 51 3.16 -11.15 -7.00
N LEU A 52 4.39 -10.76 -6.65
CA LEU A 52 5.53 -11.65 -6.65
C LEU A 52 5.33 -12.82 -5.67
N ALA A 53 4.76 -12.56 -4.48
CA ALA A 53 4.40 -13.60 -3.52
C ALA A 53 3.36 -14.57 -4.09
N MET A 54 2.29 -14.08 -4.73
CA MET A 54 1.31 -14.93 -5.40
C MET A 54 1.94 -15.86 -6.44
N LEU A 55 2.78 -15.30 -7.33
CA LEU A 55 3.48 -16.07 -8.36
C LEU A 55 4.46 -17.08 -7.74
N ALA A 56 5.17 -16.68 -6.69
CA ALA A 56 6.08 -17.53 -5.96
C ALA A 56 5.37 -18.69 -5.25
N ALA A 57 4.19 -18.46 -4.65
CA ALA A 57 3.36 -19.50 -4.06
C ALA A 57 2.94 -20.55 -5.10
N ALA A 58 2.39 -20.09 -6.23
CA ALA A 58 1.95 -20.96 -7.31
C ALA A 58 3.12 -21.78 -7.89
N TYR A 59 4.27 -21.13 -8.12
CA TYR A 59 5.46 -21.78 -8.63
C TYR A 59 6.08 -22.77 -7.61
N ALA A 60 6.12 -22.41 -6.32
CA ALA A 60 6.56 -23.31 -5.25
C ALA A 60 5.66 -24.55 -5.14
N ALA A 61 4.34 -24.37 -5.21
CA ALA A 61 3.38 -25.47 -5.19
C ALA A 61 3.53 -26.39 -6.43
N TRP A 62 3.73 -25.79 -7.60
CA TRP A 62 3.98 -26.54 -8.82
C TRP A 62 5.30 -27.33 -8.73
N THR A 63 6.37 -26.72 -8.24
CA THR A 63 7.71 -27.34 -8.24
C THR A 63 7.89 -28.42 -7.19
N ALA A 64 7.20 -28.33 -6.04
CA ALA A 64 7.29 -29.32 -4.96
C ALA A 64 6.95 -30.76 -5.39
N ARG A 65 6.21 -30.95 -6.49
CA ARG A 65 5.87 -32.27 -7.09
C ARG A 65 6.61 -32.59 -8.38
N ARG A 66 7.65 -31.85 -8.73
CA ARG A 66 8.41 -32.10 -9.96
C ARG A 66 8.96 -33.53 -10.02
N GLU A 67 9.47 -34.05 -8.90
CA GLU A 67 10.01 -35.42 -8.82
C GLU A 67 8.94 -36.49 -9.14
N GLU A 68 7.72 -36.33 -8.62
CA GLU A 68 6.59 -37.24 -8.87
C GLU A 68 6.09 -37.15 -10.31
N ARG A 69 5.92 -35.92 -10.84
CA ARG A 69 5.47 -35.71 -12.23
C ARG A 69 6.41 -36.29 -13.27
N LEU A 70 7.71 -36.27 -13.01
CA LEU A 70 8.72 -36.80 -13.91
C LEU A 70 8.97 -38.30 -13.71
N GLY A 71 8.27 -38.95 -12.77
CA GLY A 71 8.49 -40.37 -12.46
C GLY A 71 9.85 -40.66 -11.83
N LEU A 72 10.53 -39.64 -11.30
CA LEU A 72 11.90 -39.75 -10.75
C LEU A 72 11.92 -40.07 -9.25
N ALA A 73 10.75 -40.24 -8.62
CA ALA A 73 10.64 -40.45 -7.18
C ALA A 73 11.46 -41.67 -6.70
N GLU A 74 11.39 -42.80 -7.42
CA GLU A 74 12.11 -44.03 -7.05
C GLU A 74 13.63 -43.87 -7.19
N GLN A 75 14.09 -43.27 -8.29
CA GLN A 75 15.52 -43.00 -8.53
C GLN A 75 16.09 -42.06 -7.47
N LEU A 76 15.30 -41.08 -7.03
CA LEU A 76 15.68 -40.11 -6.04
C LEU A 76 15.59 -40.67 -4.61
N GLU A 77 14.69 -41.60 -4.32
CA GLU A 77 14.72 -42.37 -3.07
C GLU A 77 15.97 -43.26 -2.98
N ALA A 78 16.48 -43.78 -4.10
CA ALA A 78 17.74 -44.53 -4.16
C ALA A 78 19.01 -43.64 -4.10
N SER A 79 18.86 -42.30 -4.15
CA SER A 79 20.01 -41.40 -4.15
C SER A 79 20.67 -41.29 -2.76
N VAL A 80 21.99 -41.15 -2.72
CA VAL A 80 22.77 -40.99 -1.46
C VAL A 80 22.46 -39.67 -0.74
N ARG A 81 21.93 -38.66 -1.45
CA ARG A 81 21.66 -37.35 -0.84
C ARG A 81 20.37 -37.37 -0.03
N PRO A 82 20.39 -36.88 1.21
CA PRO A 82 19.19 -36.81 2.02
C PRO A 82 18.18 -35.85 1.39
N ARG A 83 16.90 -36.21 1.48
CA ARG A 83 15.80 -35.49 0.83
C ARG A 83 15.77 -33.99 1.18
N TRP A 84 15.97 -33.65 2.45
CA TRP A 84 15.90 -32.26 2.92
C TRP A 84 16.90 -31.35 2.18
N GLN A 85 18.05 -31.86 1.71
CA GLN A 85 19.00 -31.06 0.94
C GLN A 85 18.46 -30.71 -0.45
N ARG A 86 17.71 -31.61 -1.09
CA ARG A 86 17.10 -31.35 -2.40
C ARG A 86 15.94 -30.36 -2.27
N GLU A 87 15.13 -30.56 -1.25
CA GLU A 87 14.00 -29.68 -0.89
C GLU A 87 14.50 -28.27 -0.54
N LEU A 88 15.55 -28.17 0.28
CA LEU A 88 16.20 -26.91 0.61
C LEU A 88 16.69 -26.19 -0.65
N LEU A 89 17.32 -26.90 -1.58
CA LEU A 89 17.80 -26.32 -2.83
C LEU A 89 16.64 -25.80 -3.70
N GLY A 90 15.52 -26.52 -3.75
CA GLY A 90 14.31 -26.10 -4.44
C GLY A 90 13.72 -24.83 -3.84
N VAL A 91 13.41 -24.87 -2.54
CA VAL A 91 12.85 -23.74 -1.78
C VAL A 91 13.78 -22.52 -1.86
N ALA A 92 15.08 -22.69 -1.60
CA ALA A 92 16.06 -21.61 -1.65
C ALA A 92 16.21 -21.02 -3.06
N SER A 93 16.12 -21.84 -4.12
CA SER A 93 16.21 -21.33 -5.49
C SER A 93 15.02 -20.45 -5.86
N ILE A 94 13.80 -20.82 -5.44
CA ILE A 94 12.59 -20.03 -5.71
C ILE A 94 12.61 -18.76 -4.87
N ALA A 95 12.89 -18.88 -3.57
CA ALA A 95 13.03 -17.73 -2.70
C ALA A 95 14.10 -16.75 -3.24
N ALA A 96 15.27 -17.24 -3.64
CA ALA A 96 16.32 -16.39 -4.19
C ALA A 96 15.89 -15.68 -5.49
N VAL A 97 15.24 -16.39 -6.42
CA VAL A 97 14.77 -15.77 -7.68
C VAL A 97 13.71 -14.70 -7.42
N THR A 98 12.74 -14.97 -6.55
CA THR A 98 11.70 -14.00 -6.20
C THR A 98 12.29 -12.79 -5.46
N VAL A 99 13.18 -13.03 -4.49
CA VAL A 99 13.84 -11.95 -3.74
C VAL A 99 14.75 -11.12 -4.64
N VAL A 100 15.48 -11.74 -5.57
CA VAL A 100 16.30 -10.99 -6.53
C VAL A 100 15.42 -10.13 -7.44
N ALA A 101 14.28 -10.64 -7.92
CA ALA A 101 13.34 -9.84 -8.70
C ALA A 101 12.89 -8.60 -7.90
N TYR A 102 12.39 -8.81 -6.68
CA TYR A 102 11.99 -7.73 -5.78
C TYR A 102 13.10 -6.71 -5.50
N CYS A 103 14.31 -7.18 -5.21
CA CYS A 103 15.45 -6.30 -4.98
C CYS A 103 15.79 -5.45 -6.21
N VAL A 104 15.56 -5.95 -7.43
CA VAL A 104 15.77 -5.16 -8.65
C VAL A 104 14.79 -4.00 -8.72
N GLY A 105 13.48 -4.22 -8.60
CA GLY A 105 12.51 -3.12 -8.59
C GLY A 105 12.72 -2.16 -7.43
N PHE A 106 13.03 -2.68 -6.25
CA PHE A 106 13.34 -1.85 -5.09
C PHE A 106 14.56 -0.96 -5.34
N VAL A 107 15.64 -1.49 -5.89
CA VAL A 107 16.83 -0.70 -6.25
C VAL A 107 16.52 0.32 -7.34
N VAL A 108 15.71 -0.04 -8.35
CA VAL A 108 15.30 0.91 -9.40
C VAL A 108 14.47 2.05 -8.82
N ALA A 109 13.52 1.77 -7.92
CA ALA A 109 12.74 2.77 -7.22
C ALA A 109 13.64 3.71 -6.39
N LEU A 110 14.55 3.16 -5.58
CA LEU A 110 15.51 3.97 -4.83
C LEU A 110 16.39 4.83 -5.73
N ALA A 111 16.85 4.28 -6.86
CA ALA A 111 17.66 5.02 -7.83
C ALA A 111 16.90 6.18 -8.49
N ARG A 112 15.57 6.07 -8.64
CA ARG A 112 14.72 7.16 -9.15
C ARG A 112 14.50 8.26 -8.12
N THR A 113 14.50 7.95 -6.82
CA THR A 113 14.36 8.92 -5.73
C THR A 113 15.69 9.58 -5.33
N LEU A 114 16.81 8.88 -5.53
CA LEU A 114 18.14 9.34 -5.13
C LEU A 114 18.52 10.77 -5.60
N PRO A 115 18.20 11.22 -6.83
CA PRO A 115 18.54 12.58 -7.28
C PRO A 115 17.89 13.69 -6.45
N GLN A 116 16.77 13.40 -5.78
CA GLN A 116 16.06 14.34 -4.92
C GLN A 116 16.62 14.34 -3.50
N SER A 117 17.26 13.24 -3.08
CA SER A 117 17.88 13.05 -1.76
C SER A 117 17.04 13.60 -0.60
N PRO A 118 15.73 13.28 -0.51
CA PRO A 118 14.90 13.76 0.59
C PRO A 118 15.42 13.22 1.94
N PRO A 119 15.05 13.82 3.08
CA PRO A 119 15.32 13.22 4.38
C PRO A 119 14.43 11.97 4.59
N GLY A 120 14.74 11.15 5.60
CA GLY A 120 13.93 9.96 5.95
C GLY A 120 14.39 8.62 5.37
N PHE A 121 15.61 8.51 4.81
CA PHE A 121 16.14 7.24 4.28
C PHE A 121 16.17 6.09 5.32
N SER A 122 16.24 6.41 6.61
CA SER A 122 16.20 5.44 7.70
C SER A 122 14.90 4.63 7.78
N LEU A 123 13.81 5.09 7.15
CA LEU A 123 12.52 4.41 7.12
C LEU A 123 12.47 3.28 6.07
N VAL A 124 13.33 3.34 5.04
CA VAL A 124 13.35 2.42 3.89
C VAL A 124 13.54 0.94 4.27
N PRO A 125 14.44 0.56 5.20
CA PRO A 125 14.69 -0.85 5.51
C PRO A 125 13.47 -1.59 6.07
N GLY A 126 12.61 -0.89 6.81
CA GLY A 126 11.40 -1.48 7.38
C GLY A 126 10.42 -1.92 6.29
N TYR A 127 10.12 -1.04 5.34
CA TYR A 127 9.27 -1.35 4.18
C TYR A 127 9.88 -2.41 3.27
N TRP A 128 11.21 -2.43 3.09
CA TRP A 128 11.89 -3.50 2.35
C TRP A 128 11.66 -4.88 2.99
N LEU A 129 11.82 -4.98 4.30
CA LEU A 129 11.56 -6.22 5.03
C LEU A 129 10.07 -6.58 5.04
N LEU A 130 9.19 -5.58 5.05
CA LEU A 130 7.74 -5.78 4.99
C LEU A 130 7.33 -6.40 3.65
N GLY A 131 7.99 -6.06 2.55
CA GLY A 131 7.84 -6.75 1.26
C GLY A 131 8.50 -8.13 1.21
N LEU A 132 9.59 -8.35 1.94
CA LEU A 132 10.28 -9.64 2.01
C LEU A 132 9.44 -10.74 2.69
N PHE A 133 8.77 -10.38 3.79
CA PHE A 133 7.91 -11.28 4.56
C PHE A 133 6.88 -12.08 3.72
N PRO A 134 5.97 -11.43 2.96
CA PRO A 134 4.92 -12.13 2.22
C PRO A 134 5.49 -13.08 1.17
N MET A 135 6.60 -12.73 0.52
CA MET A 135 7.25 -13.58 -0.47
C MET A 135 7.79 -14.88 0.14
N LEU A 136 8.50 -14.79 1.27
CA LEU A 136 9.02 -15.98 1.95
C LEU A 136 7.89 -16.85 2.52
N ALA A 137 6.86 -16.22 3.10
CA ALA A 137 5.70 -16.93 3.61
C ALA A 137 4.98 -17.68 2.48
N ALA A 138 4.79 -17.02 1.34
CA ALA A 138 4.17 -17.57 0.14
C ALA A 138 4.95 -18.75 -0.45
N VAL A 139 6.29 -18.67 -0.51
CA VAL A 139 7.14 -19.80 -0.96
C VAL A 139 6.96 -20.99 -0.02
N GLY A 140 7.04 -20.78 1.30
CA GLY A 140 6.86 -21.85 2.29
C GLY A 140 5.47 -22.49 2.20
N ALA A 141 4.41 -21.68 2.19
CA ALA A 141 3.03 -22.16 2.10
C ALA A 141 2.74 -22.87 0.77
N GLY A 142 3.16 -22.29 -0.35
CA GLY A 142 3.04 -22.90 -1.67
C GLY A 142 3.74 -24.26 -1.72
N TRP A 143 4.97 -24.35 -1.19
CA TRP A 143 5.71 -25.61 -1.14
C TRP A 143 4.97 -26.69 -0.33
N ILE A 144 4.41 -26.33 0.83
CA ILE A 144 3.58 -27.23 1.65
C ILE A 144 2.35 -27.71 0.87
N LEU A 145 1.60 -26.80 0.26
CA LEU A 145 0.41 -27.14 -0.55
C LEU A 145 0.76 -28.08 -1.69
N GLY A 146 1.88 -27.82 -2.38
CA GLY A 146 2.41 -28.68 -3.43
C GLY A 146 2.65 -30.11 -2.98
N LYS A 147 3.12 -30.34 -1.74
CA LYS A 147 3.33 -31.70 -1.20
C LYS A 147 2.04 -32.49 -0.99
N TYR A 148 0.92 -31.82 -0.74
CA TYR A 148 -0.33 -32.49 -0.32
C TYR A 148 -1.42 -32.50 -1.39
N LEU A 149 -1.43 -31.53 -2.30
CA LEU A 149 -2.43 -31.37 -3.37
C LEU A 149 -1.88 -31.78 -4.75
N PRO A 150 -2.73 -32.23 -5.69
CA PRO A 150 -2.33 -32.47 -7.07
C PRO A 150 -1.75 -31.20 -7.71
N SER A 151 -0.68 -31.30 -8.49
CA SER A 151 0.12 -30.13 -8.87
C SER A 151 -0.61 -28.96 -9.55
N ALA A 152 -1.57 -29.23 -10.45
CA ALA A 152 -2.34 -28.17 -11.09
C ALA A 152 -3.26 -27.45 -10.08
N ILE A 153 -3.96 -28.23 -9.25
CA ILE A 153 -4.84 -27.70 -8.20
C ILE A 153 -4.00 -26.96 -7.15
N ALA A 154 -2.85 -27.51 -6.75
CA ALA A 154 -1.96 -26.91 -5.77
C ALA A 154 -1.48 -25.53 -6.22
N ALA A 155 -1.06 -25.39 -7.49
CA ALA A 155 -0.60 -24.11 -8.03
C ALA A 155 -1.72 -23.06 -8.07
N VAL A 156 -2.91 -23.44 -8.54
CA VAL A 156 -4.08 -22.54 -8.59
C VAL A 156 -4.52 -22.13 -7.18
N VAL A 157 -4.64 -23.09 -6.27
CA VAL A 157 -5.03 -22.84 -4.87
C VAL A 157 -3.98 -22.00 -4.15
N ALA A 158 -2.69 -22.26 -4.36
CA ALA A 158 -1.62 -21.48 -3.73
C ALA A 158 -1.56 -20.04 -4.27
N GLY A 159 -1.73 -19.85 -5.59
CA GLY A 159 -1.78 -18.52 -6.20
C GLY A 159 -3.03 -17.74 -5.78
N ILE A 160 -4.22 -18.22 -6.15
CA ILE A 160 -5.49 -17.52 -5.87
C ILE A 160 -5.74 -17.45 -4.37
N GLY A 161 -5.52 -18.53 -3.63
CA GLY A 161 -5.69 -18.53 -2.18
C GLY A 161 -4.70 -17.61 -1.47
N GLY A 162 -3.46 -17.50 -1.98
CA GLY A 162 -2.49 -16.52 -1.49
C GLY A 162 -2.95 -15.08 -1.73
N PHE A 163 -3.42 -14.78 -2.94
CA PHE A 163 -3.99 -13.46 -3.28
C PHE A 163 -5.18 -13.10 -2.38
N LEU A 164 -6.16 -14.00 -2.26
CA LEU A 164 -7.32 -13.80 -1.40
C LEU A 164 -6.92 -13.67 0.06
N ALA A 165 -5.94 -14.44 0.53
CA ALA A 165 -5.41 -14.30 1.88
C ALA A 165 -4.79 -12.91 2.10
N PHE A 166 -4.00 -12.39 1.16
CA PHE A 166 -3.46 -11.03 1.28
C PHE A 166 -4.53 -9.96 1.21
N ALA A 167 -5.49 -10.07 0.29
CA ALA A 167 -6.59 -9.12 0.17
C ALA A 167 -7.47 -9.11 1.44
N TYR A 168 -7.77 -10.28 2.00
CA TYR A 168 -8.70 -10.40 3.12
C TYR A 168 -8.00 -10.18 4.47
N PHE A 169 -6.84 -10.79 4.70
CA PHE A 169 -6.08 -10.62 5.95
C PHE A 169 -5.26 -9.33 5.99
N GLY A 170 -5.13 -8.63 4.86
CA GLY A 170 -4.51 -7.32 4.78
C GLY A 170 -5.16 -6.27 5.67
N GLU A 171 -6.45 -6.43 6.00
CA GLU A 171 -7.23 -5.47 6.78
C GLU A 171 -7.80 -6.02 8.10
N ILE A 172 -7.84 -7.35 8.29
CA ILE A 172 -8.47 -7.96 9.47
C ILE A 172 -7.70 -7.63 10.76
N GLY A 173 -8.39 -6.93 11.66
CA GLY A 173 -7.93 -6.59 13.01
C GLY A 173 -7.24 -5.23 13.12
N GLY A 174 -7.44 -4.32 12.15
CA GLY A 174 -6.84 -2.98 12.16
C GLY A 174 -5.36 -2.95 11.76
N GLU A 175 -4.70 -4.11 11.69
CA GLU A 175 -3.31 -4.21 11.27
C GLU A 175 -3.20 -4.31 9.74
N ARG A 176 -2.75 -3.23 9.10
CA ARG A 176 -2.45 -3.21 7.66
C ARG A 176 -1.18 -4.02 7.35
N ILE A 177 -1.33 -5.25 6.82
CA ILE A 177 -0.17 -6.10 6.42
C ILE A 177 0.45 -5.57 5.12
N VAL A 178 -0.40 -5.04 4.24
CA VAL A 178 0.01 -4.38 3.00
C VAL A 178 -0.20 -2.89 3.20
N VAL A 179 0.87 -2.14 3.03
CA VAL A 179 0.85 -0.68 3.07
C VAL A 179 0.58 -0.21 1.65
N ILE A 180 -0.51 0.53 1.48
CA ILE A 180 -0.86 1.13 0.18
C ILE A 180 -0.18 2.50 0.06
N SER A 181 -0.10 3.24 1.17
CA SER A 181 0.48 4.58 1.27
C SER A 181 1.54 4.65 2.37
N GLY A 182 2.72 5.16 2.02
CA GLY A 182 3.87 5.23 2.92
C GLY A 182 4.04 6.62 3.50
N TYR A 183 3.10 7.06 4.32
CA TYR A 183 3.10 8.42 4.85
C TYR A 183 4.27 8.69 5.81
N PRO A 184 4.81 9.93 5.84
CA PRO A 184 5.90 10.29 6.74
C PRO A 184 5.54 10.24 8.24
N ASP A 185 4.26 10.31 8.57
CA ASP A 185 3.75 10.21 9.95
C ASP A 185 3.74 8.77 10.48
N THR A 186 4.04 7.78 9.64
CA THR A 186 4.15 6.39 10.06
C THR A 186 5.57 5.87 9.93
N HIS A 187 5.89 4.88 10.76
CA HIS A 187 7.12 4.11 10.61
C HIS A 187 6.84 2.63 10.79
N VAL A 188 7.69 1.82 10.16
CA VAL A 188 7.63 0.37 10.30
C VAL A 188 8.43 -0.05 11.53
N ASP A 189 7.79 -0.75 12.47
CA ASP A 189 8.49 -1.35 13.59
C ASP A 189 9.36 -2.51 13.08
N LEU A 190 10.67 -2.26 13.07
CA LEU A 190 11.65 -3.20 12.55
C LEU A 190 11.66 -4.52 13.32
N PHE A 191 11.42 -4.50 14.63
CA PHE A 191 11.43 -5.70 15.46
C PHE A 191 10.23 -6.60 15.13
N VAL A 192 9.04 -5.99 14.99
CA VAL A 192 7.82 -6.70 14.58
C VAL A 192 8.00 -7.34 13.21
N VAL A 193 8.51 -6.58 12.23
CA VAL A 193 8.71 -7.10 10.87
C VAL A 193 9.79 -8.17 10.82
N LEU A 194 10.90 -8.01 11.55
CA LEU A 194 11.93 -9.06 11.66
C LEU A 194 11.36 -10.34 12.25
N THR A 195 10.49 -10.24 13.25
CA THR A 195 9.79 -11.40 13.83
C THR A 195 8.90 -12.09 12.79
N ARG A 196 8.16 -11.32 11.98
CA ARG A 196 7.35 -11.85 10.87
C ARG A 196 8.21 -12.52 9.80
N VAL A 197 9.34 -11.92 9.42
CA VAL A 197 10.32 -12.52 8.48
C VAL A 197 10.90 -13.82 9.05
N ALA A 198 11.28 -13.83 10.33
CA ALA A 198 11.78 -15.04 11.00
C ALA A 198 10.72 -16.16 11.01
N ALA A 199 9.46 -15.82 11.24
CA ALA A 199 8.35 -16.76 11.19
C ALA A 199 8.13 -17.33 9.77
N ALA A 200 8.27 -16.50 8.72
CA ALA A 200 8.23 -16.94 7.33
C ALA A 200 9.41 -17.87 6.95
N VAL A 201 10.61 -17.58 7.47
CA VAL A 201 11.78 -18.48 7.33
C VAL A 201 11.54 -19.80 8.05
N ALA A 202 10.97 -19.78 9.25
CA ALA A 202 10.59 -20.98 9.98
C ALA A 202 9.55 -21.81 9.22
N LEU A 203 8.58 -21.16 8.56
CA LEU A 203 7.61 -21.84 7.69
C LEU A 203 8.30 -22.54 6.51
N CYS A 204 9.30 -21.91 5.88
CA CYS A 204 10.11 -22.55 4.85
C CYS A 204 10.88 -23.76 5.40
N ALA A 205 11.45 -23.65 6.60
CA ALA A 205 12.14 -24.77 7.26
C ALA A 205 11.17 -25.94 7.52
N VAL A 206 9.96 -25.67 8.03
CA VAL A 206 8.92 -26.68 8.19
C VAL A 206 8.54 -27.29 6.86
N ALA A 207 8.36 -26.47 5.82
CA ALA A 207 8.06 -26.94 4.46
C ALA A 207 9.11 -27.93 3.96
N ILE A 208 10.39 -27.72 4.24
CA ILE A 208 11.50 -28.62 3.89
C ILE A 208 11.43 -29.93 4.70
N LEU A 209 11.20 -29.84 6.00
CA LEU A 209 11.20 -30.98 6.92
C LEU A 209 9.95 -31.87 6.80
N LEU A 210 8.84 -31.32 6.29
CA LEU A 210 7.59 -32.05 6.15
C LEU A 210 7.69 -33.25 5.19
N PRO A 211 7.15 -34.42 5.58
CA PRO A 211 7.15 -35.59 4.73
C PRO A 211 6.15 -35.45 3.57
N VAL A 212 6.63 -35.61 2.33
CA VAL A 212 5.84 -35.77 1.11
C VAL A 212 5.01 -37.05 1.19
N ARG A 213 3.79 -36.95 0.67
CA ARG A 213 2.86 -38.07 0.51
C ARG A 213 3.45 -39.11 -0.45
N LYS A 214 3.72 -40.33 0.03
CA LYS A 214 4.18 -41.42 -0.84
C LYS A 214 3.09 -41.76 -1.89
N PRO A 215 3.45 -41.92 -3.17
CA PRO A 215 2.50 -42.31 -4.21
C PRO A 215 1.91 -43.69 -3.92
N ARG A 216 0.65 -43.88 -4.33
CA ARG A 216 -0.16 -45.09 -4.04
C ARG A 216 0.42 -46.37 -4.63
N SER A 217 1.18 -46.28 -5.72
CA SER A 217 1.72 -47.43 -6.46
C SER A 217 2.79 -48.23 -5.71
N LEU A 218 3.47 -47.61 -4.72
CA LEU A 218 4.53 -48.26 -3.95
C LEU A 218 4.03 -48.97 -2.67
N ARG A 219 2.73 -48.91 -2.38
CA ARG A 219 2.14 -49.69 -1.28
C ARG A 219 1.66 -51.02 -1.85
N GLY A 220 2.49 -52.04 -1.71
CA GLY A 220 2.11 -53.44 -1.97
C GLY A 220 0.75 -53.76 -1.35
N ALA A 221 0.01 -54.64 -2.01
CA ALA A 221 -1.43 -54.88 -1.88
C ALA A 221 -1.96 -55.29 -0.48
N GLU A 222 -1.14 -55.34 0.57
CA GLU A 222 -1.45 -56.04 1.82
C GLU A 222 -1.73 -55.14 3.04
N GLN A 223 -1.68 -53.81 2.94
CA GLN A 223 -2.15 -52.96 4.05
C GLN A 223 -3.63 -52.60 3.85
N PRO A 224 -4.55 -52.96 4.78
CA PRO A 224 -5.92 -52.48 4.80
C PRO A 224 -5.91 -50.99 5.15
N SER A 225 -5.62 -50.18 4.14
CA SER A 225 -5.50 -48.75 4.25
C SER A 225 -6.90 -48.16 4.21
N TYR A 226 -7.36 -47.53 5.29
CA TYR A 226 -8.34 -46.45 5.20
C TYR A 226 -7.65 -45.28 4.46
N PRO A 227 -7.81 -45.16 3.15
CA PRO A 227 -6.96 -44.31 2.33
C PRO A 227 -7.28 -42.81 2.50
N TRP A 228 -8.41 -42.52 3.15
CA TRP A 228 -8.90 -41.19 3.48
C TRP A 228 -8.41 -40.67 4.85
N ALA A 229 -8.02 -41.55 5.79
CA ALA A 229 -7.72 -41.13 7.17
C ALA A 229 -6.35 -40.42 7.34
N ARG A 230 -5.33 -40.79 6.54
CA ARG A 230 -3.98 -40.17 6.62
C ARG A 230 -3.89 -38.72 6.10
N PRO A 231 -4.49 -38.34 4.96
CA PRO A 231 -4.55 -36.92 4.58
C PRO A 231 -5.36 -36.09 5.58
N LEU A 232 -6.29 -36.73 6.31
CA LEU A 232 -7.13 -36.09 7.32
C LEU A 232 -6.38 -35.61 8.56
N VAL A 233 -5.17 -36.12 8.84
CA VAL A 233 -4.36 -35.69 10.00
C VAL A 233 -3.26 -34.70 9.60
N LEU A 234 -2.64 -34.86 8.43
CA LEU A 234 -1.54 -34.00 7.98
C LEU A 234 -2.01 -32.65 7.46
N VAL A 235 -3.16 -32.59 6.80
CA VAL A 235 -3.75 -31.32 6.34
C VAL A 235 -4.06 -30.38 7.51
N PRO A 236 -4.80 -30.79 8.57
CA PRO A 236 -5.03 -29.92 9.71
C PRO A 236 -3.73 -29.58 10.44
N ALA A 237 -2.74 -30.47 10.54
CA ALA A 237 -1.45 -30.12 11.13
C ALA A 237 -0.72 -29.01 10.34
N CYS A 238 -0.73 -29.08 9.01
CA CYS A 238 -0.14 -28.03 8.17
C CYS A 238 -0.92 -26.72 8.27
N VAL A 239 -2.25 -26.80 8.31
CA VAL A 239 -3.13 -25.64 8.54
C VAL A 239 -2.86 -25.02 9.90
N VAL A 240 -2.72 -25.83 10.95
CA VAL A 240 -2.38 -25.37 12.31
C VAL A 240 -1.01 -24.72 12.34
N VAL A 241 0.02 -25.28 11.66
CA VAL A 241 1.33 -24.63 11.58
C VAL A 241 1.26 -23.30 10.84
N MET A 242 0.56 -23.24 9.70
CA MET A 242 0.37 -21.98 8.98
C MET A 242 -0.35 -20.96 9.88
N ILE A 243 -1.47 -21.34 10.49
CA ILE A 243 -2.22 -20.49 11.42
C ILE A 243 -1.34 -20.06 12.59
N SER A 244 -0.51 -20.94 13.15
CA SER A 244 0.36 -20.62 14.28
C SER A 244 1.46 -19.63 13.90
N VAL A 245 2.04 -19.76 12.70
CA VAL A 245 3.01 -18.80 12.15
C VAL A 245 2.36 -17.43 11.94
N PHE A 246 1.15 -17.40 11.38
CA PHE A 246 0.37 -16.16 11.21
C PHE A 246 -0.05 -15.54 12.55
N ALA A 247 -0.48 -16.37 13.50
CA ALA A 247 -0.88 -15.93 14.83
C ALA A 247 0.32 -15.37 15.61
N LEU A 248 1.50 -15.99 15.50
CA LEU A 248 2.73 -15.48 16.09
C LEU A 248 3.13 -14.14 15.47
N GLY A 249 2.96 -13.98 14.16
CA GLY A 249 3.19 -12.71 13.46
C GLY A 249 2.24 -11.59 13.90
N ARG A 250 0.98 -11.92 14.23
CA ARG A 250 0.00 -10.99 14.82
C ARG A 250 0.29 -10.68 16.28
N ALA A 251 0.70 -11.67 17.07
CA ALA A 251 1.05 -11.47 18.47
C ALA A 251 2.25 -10.53 18.67
N ALA A 252 3.05 -10.29 17.62
CA ALA A 252 4.13 -9.31 17.65
C ALA A 252 3.61 -7.84 17.68
N GLY A 253 2.34 -7.61 17.40
CA GLY A 253 1.74 -6.27 17.37
C GLY A 253 1.71 -5.64 15.97
N PRO A 254 1.30 -4.36 15.88
CA PRO A 254 1.17 -3.66 14.61
C PRO A 254 2.56 -3.43 13.99
N ALA A 255 2.71 -3.77 12.71
CA ALA A 255 3.97 -3.54 11.99
C ALA A 255 4.17 -2.05 11.62
N ILE A 256 3.10 -1.26 11.65
CA ILE A 256 3.10 0.17 11.37
C ILE A 256 2.72 0.85 12.67
N ALA A 257 3.55 1.79 13.09
CA ALA A 257 3.30 2.62 14.25
C ALA A 257 3.36 4.09 13.83
N GLU A 258 2.55 4.91 14.48
CA GLU A 258 2.64 6.36 14.37
C GLU A 258 4.03 6.83 14.79
N ARG A 259 4.54 7.83 14.08
CA ARG A 259 5.82 8.44 14.31
C ARG A 259 5.62 9.72 15.11
N ALA A 260 6.47 9.94 16.10
CA ALA A 260 6.47 11.21 16.82
C ALA A 260 6.74 12.38 15.86
N ALA A 261 6.02 13.48 16.08
CA ALA A 261 6.22 14.73 15.38
C ALA A 261 7.69 15.18 15.44
N VAL A 262 8.21 15.64 14.31
CA VAL A 262 9.55 16.23 14.16
C VAL A 262 9.42 17.72 13.88
N ASP A 263 10.54 18.45 13.85
CA ASP A 263 10.56 19.87 13.51
C ASP A 263 9.96 20.09 12.10
N PRO A 264 8.82 20.79 11.99
CA PRO A 264 8.10 20.92 10.72
C PRO A 264 8.73 21.99 9.83
N LEU A 265 8.60 21.81 8.51
CA LEU A 265 9.02 22.80 7.52
C LEU A 265 7.84 23.68 7.11
N CYS A 266 7.71 24.86 7.71
CA CYS A 266 6.64 25.80 7.38
C CYS A 266 7.03 26.78 6.26
N ARG A 267 6.07 27.07 5.37
CA ARG A 267 6.17 28.03 4.26
C ARG A 267 4.90 28.88 4.18
N GLY A 268 5.03 30.13 3.74
CA GLY A 268 3.93 31.11 3.69
C GLY A 268 4.18 32.30 4.61
N ASP A 269 3.53 33.43 4.30
CA ASP A 269 3.70 34.69 5.03
C ASP A 269 2.57 34.87 6.05
N GLN A 270 1.32 34.92 5.57
CA GLN A 270 0.11 34.96 6.40
C GLN A 270 -0.42 33.55 6.67
N MET A 271 -0.61 32.73 5.63
CA MET A 271 -1.07 31.35 5.78
C MET A 271 0.12 30.38 5.70
N LYS A 272 0.58 29.91 6.84
CA LYS A 272 1.72 29.00 6.94
C LYS A 272 1.28 27.55 6.73
N LEU A 273 1.78 26.94 5.67
CA LEU A 273 1.61 25.52 5.41
C LEU A 273 2.86 24.79 5.90
N CYS A 274 2.70 23.92 6.90
CA CYS A 274 3.77 23.19 7.57
C CYS A 274 3.84 21.76 7.07
N LEU A 275 5.02 21.35 6.60
CA LEU A 275 5.27 20.05 5.96
C LEU A 275 6.16 19.15 6.82
N TRP A 276 6.04 17.84 6.62
CA TRP A 276 7.07 16.92 7.07
C TRP A 276 8.40 17.23 6.38
N PRO A 277 9.56 17.09 7.05
CA PRO A 277 10.86 17.27 6.41
C PRO A 277 11.03 16.41 5.16
N GLU A 278 10.51 15.19 5.18
CA GLU A 278 10.49 14.25 4.05
C GLU A 278 9.88 14.85 2.78
N HIS A 279 9.00 15.83 2.93
CA HIS A 279 8.27 16.54 1.88
C HIS A 279 8.89 17.90 1.51
N GLU A 280 10.15 18.17 1.90
CA GLU A 280 10.86 19.42 1.60
C GLU A 280 10.82 19.80 0.11
N LYS A 281 10.85 18.81 -0.79
CA LYS A 281 10.79 19.07 -2.24
C LYS A 281 9.47 19.73 -2.70
N TYR A 282 8.40 19.62 -1.92
CA TYR A 282 7.11 20.27 -2.19
C TYR A 282 7.05 21.70 -1.64
N ALA A 283 8.05 22.14 -0.87
CA ALA A 283 8.07 23.47 -0.27
C ALA A 283 7.86 24.63 -1.26
N PRO A 284 8.40 24.61 -2.51
CA PRO A 284 8.13 25.67 -3.48
C PRO A 284 6.65 25.70 -3.91
N VAL A 285 6.08 24.54 -4.22
CA VAL A 285 4.66 24.41 -4.61
C VAL A 285 3.75 24.88 -3.49
N VAL A 286 4.06 24.48 -2.26
CA VAL A 286 3.31 24.85 -1.06
C VAL A 286 3.40 26.36 -0.80
N ALA A 287 4.55 26.99 -1.03
CA ALA A 287 4.69 28.45 -0.94
C ALA A 287 3.81 29.17 -1.99
N GLU A 288 3.74 28.67 -3.22
CA GLU A 288 2.86 29.22 -4.25
C GLU A 288 1.36 29.04 -3.91
N ILE A 289 0.98 27.87 -3.39
CA ILE A 289 -0.40 27.62 -2.95
C ILE A 289 -0.75 28.58 -1.82
N SER A 290 0.12 28.73 -0.83
CA SER A 290 -0.06 29.69 0.28
C SER A 290 -0.33 31.11 -0.24
N GLN A 291 0.45 31.61 -1.21
CA GLN A 291 0.21 32.93 -1.82
C GLN A 291 -1.15 33.03 -2.53
N ARG A 292 -1.60 31.95 -3.19
CA ARG A 292 -2.91 31.90 -3.85
C ARG A 292 -4.05 31.89 -2.85
N VAL A 293 -3.90 31.18 -1.73
CA VAL A 293 -4.85 31.19 -0.61
C VAL A 293 -4.94 32.59 0.01
N GLU A 294 -3.82 33.29 0.16
CA GLU A 294 -3.79 34.66 0.70
C GLU A 294 -4.50 35.67 -0.22
N ALA A 295 -4.53 35.39 -1.52
CA ALA A 295 -5.21 36.22 -2.52
C ALA A 295 -6.71 35.90 -2.66
N LEU A 296 -7.24 34.88 -1.98
CA LEU A 296 -8.66 34.55 -2.04
C LEU A 296 -9.51 35.65 -1.41
N PRO A 297 -10.75 35.85 -1.90
CA PRO A 297 -11.68 36.77 -1.28
C PRO A 297 -12.03 36.39 0.16
N ASP A 298 -12.37 37.40 0.99
CA ASP A 298 -12.66 37.22 2.43
C ASP A 298 -13.89 36.33 2.70
N ILE A 299 -14.73 36.07 1.68
CA ILE A 299 -15.86 35.13 1.80
C ILE A 299 -15.38 33.70 2.11
N PHE A 300 -14.16 33.35 1.70
CA PHE A 300 -13.48 32.10 2.01
C PHE A 300 -12.81 32.23 3.37
N VAL A 301 -13.57 31.89 4.41
CA VAL A 301 -13.13 32.02 5.81
C VAL A 301 -11.84 31.24 6.05
N ARG A 302 -10.80 31.96 6.49
CA ARG A 302 -9.52 31.43 6.99
C ARG A 302 -9.54 31.56 8.50
N GLU A 303 -9.64 30.46 9.23
CA GLU A 303 -9.77 30.53 10.69
C GLU A 303 -8.41 30.49 11.40
N GLU A 304 -7.42 29.86 10.78
CA GLU A 304 -6.07 29.71 11.32
C GLU A 304 -5.04 30.20 10.30
N ASP A 305 -4.02 30.89 10.81
CA ASP A 305 -2.85 31.34 10.04
C ASP A 305 -1.87 30.18 9.75
N VAL A 306 -2.19 28.95 10.17
CA VAL A 306 -1.31 27.79 10.03
C VAL A 306 -2.13 26.54 9.69
N ALA A 307 -1.77 25.85 8.62
CA ALA A 307 -2.21 24.49 8.36
C ALA A 307 -1.03 23.50 8.42
N TRP A 308 -1.31 22.32 8.93
CA TRP A 308 -0.34 21.28 9.25
C TRP A 308 -0.53 20.11 8.31
N GLU A 309 0.56 19.55 7.80
CA GLU A 309 0.47 18.26 7.15
C GLU A 309 0.01 17.19 8.15
N TYR A 310 -0.83 16.25 7.69
CA TYR A 310 -1.36 15.15 8.49
C TYR A 310 -0.26 14.46 9.34
N GLY A 311 -0.55 14.25 10.61
CA GLY A 311 0.35 13.60 11.58
C GLY A 311 1.48 14.47 12.15
N LEU A 312 1.72 15.69 11.66
CA LEU A 312 2.73 16.59 12.26
C LEU A 312 2.32 17.07 13.66
N ARG A 313 1.02 17.15 13.93
CA ARG A 313 0.52 17.63 15.21
C ARG A 313 -0.71 16.83 15.61
N TYR A 314 -0.53 15.95 16.57
CA TYR A 314 -1.66 15.32 17.25
C TYR A 314 -2.24 16.32 18.25
N ARG A 315 -3.54 16.61 18.14
CA ARG A 315 -4.25 17.26 19.25
C ARG A 315 -4.45 16.19 20.32
N VAL A 316 -3.72 16.35 21.43
CA VAL A 316 -3.91 15.51 22.61
C VAL A 316 -5.06 16.14 23.41
N ASP A 317 -6.28 15.68 23.15
CA ASP A 317 -7.41 16.04 23.97
C ASP A 317 -7.42 15.14 25.20
N ARG A 318 -7.23 15.78 26.35
CA ARG A 318 -7.32 15.09 27.63
C ARG A 318 -8.80 15.04 27.99
N LEU A 319 -9.40 13.85 27.89
CA LEU A 319 -10.76 13.64 28.35
C LEU A 319 -10.86 13.90 29.86
N ASP A 320 -12.04 14.27 30.33
CA ASP A 320 -12.31 14.60 31.73
C ASP A 320 -12.00 13.44 32.71
N ASP A 321 -11.95 12.20 32.22
CA ASP A 321 -11.59 11.01 32.99
C ASP A 321 -10.07 10.79 33.10
N GLY A 322 -9.27 11.69 32.52
CA GLY A 322 -7.81 11.63 32.51
C GLY A 322 -7.23 10.68 31.47
N THR A 323 -8.06 10.01 30.67
CA THR A 323 -7.60 9.30 29.47
C THR A 323 -7.14 10.33 28.43
N VAL A 324 -6.05 9.99 27.74
CA VAL A 324 -5.60 10.75 26.58
C VAL A 324 -6.36 10.16 25.42
N ASP A 325 -7.35 10.89 24.94
CA ASP A 325 -7.89 10.62 23.62
C ASP A 325 -6.92 11.26 22.64
N LEU A 326 -6.27 10.42 21.85
CA LEU A 326 -5.74 10.90 20.57
C LEU A 326 -6.99 11.05 19.71
N GLY A 327 -7.78 12.09 20.00
CA GLY A 327 -9.12 12.24 19.45
C GLY A 327 -9.04 12.00 17.95
N ASP A 328 -9.93 11.13 17.45
CA ASP A 328 -10.12 10.92 16.01
C ASP A 328 -10.11 12.29 15.37
N GLU A 329 -9.06 12.56 14.59
CA GLU A 329 -8.66 13.87 14.12
C GLU A 329 -9.91 14.65 13.72
N GLU A 330 -10.34 15.54 14.61
CA GLU A 330 -11.68 16.10 14.54
C GLU A 330 -11.81 16.76 13.17
N GLN A 331 -12.85 16.35 12.44
CA GLN A 331 -13.12 16.52 11.02
C GLN A 331 -13.18 18.02 10.63
N GLY A 332 -12.08 18.73 10.78
CA GLY A 332 -12.08 20.17 10.93
C GLY A 332 -10.75 20.75 11.41
N SER A 333 -9.77 19.96 11.82
CA SER A 333 -8.40 20.45 12.04
C SER A 333 -7.82 21.00 10.73
N SER A 334 -6.95 22.01 10.84
CA SER A 334 -6.27 22.68 9.74
C SER A 334 -5.23 21.76 9.09
N THR A 335 -5.63 20.54 8.72
CA THR A 335 -4.75 19.51 8.19
C THR A 335 -4.93 19.31 6.70
N PHE A 336 -3.82 18.99 6.03
CA PHE A 336 -3.82 18.59 4.63
C PHE A 336 -2.90 17.39 4.46
N GLU A 337 -3.14 16.59 3.43
CA GLU A 337 -2.36 15.38 3.14
C GLU A 337 -1.72 15.50 1.75
N ILE A 338 -0.50 14.99 1.62
CA ILE A 338 0.15 14.82 0.32
C ILE A 338 0.01 13.36 -0.10
N PHE A 339 -0.99 13.06 -0.93
CA PHE A 339 -1.22 11.70 -1.39
C PHE A 339 -0.38 11.37 -2.63
N ASP A 340 0.40 10.28 -2.53
CA ASP A 340 1.22 9.72 -3.63
C ASP A 340 2.07 10.79 -4.34
N GLY A 341 2.53 11.78 -3.58
CA GLY A 341 3.37 12.86 -4.06
C GLY A 341 2.80 13.71 -5.21
N SER A 342 1.47 13.73 -5.40
CA SER A 342 0.81 14.53 -6.43
C SER A 342 0.62 15.97 -5.95
N PRO A 343 1.11 16.99 -6.69
CA PRO A 343 0.79 18.39 -6.39
C PRO A 343 -0.72 18.68 -6.36
N GLY A 344 -1.48 17.98 -7.21
CA GLY A 344 -2.94 18.11 -7.25
C GLY A 344 -3.63 17.58 -5.98
N ALA A 345 -3.02 16.60 -5.30
CA ALA A 345 -3.53 16.16 -4.00
C ALA A 345 -3.42 17.27 -2.95
N ILE A 346 -2.31 18.02 -2.95
CA ILE A 346 -2.09 19.15 -2.02
C ILE A 346 -3.17 20.22 -2.21
N THR A 347 -3.42 20.63 -3.46
CA THR A 347 -4.42 21.66 -3.76
C THR A 347 -5.83 21.19 -3.46
N ARG A 348 -6.14 19.92 -3.70
CA ARG A 348 -7.44 19.32 -3.37
C ARG A 348 -7.69 19.28 -1.87
N GLU A 349 -6.71 18.84 -1.07
CA GLU A 349 -6.88 18.79 0.38
C GLU A 349 -6.97 20.19 0.99
N ILE A 350 -6.21 21.16 0.48
CA ILE A 350 -6.33 22.57 0.93
C ILE A 350 -7.67 23.17 0.50
N ALA A 351 -8.13 22.90 -0.73
CA ALA A 351 -9.46 23.33 -1.18
C ALA A 351 -10.56 22.73 -0.31
N ARG A 352 -10.47 21.43 0.00
CA ARG A 352 -11.38 20.74 0.93
C ARG A 352 -11.34 21.33 2.32
N MET A 353 -10.16 21.67 2.84
CA MET A 353 -10.01 22.31 4.15
C MET A 353 -10.73 23.67 4.19
N ILE A 354 -10.58 24.49 3.14
CA ILE A 354 -11.27 25.78 3.01
C ILE A 354 -12.79 25.59 2.87
N SER A 355 -13.22 24.63 2.05
CA SER A 355 -14.65 24.40 1.81
C SER A 355 -15.36 23.78 3.00
N TRP A 356 -14.73 22.85 3.73
CA TRP A 356 -15.24 22.25 4.96
C TRP A 356 -15.68 23.30 5.99
N ARG A 357 -14.84 24.32 6.22
CA ARG A 357 -15.17 25.38 7.19
C ARG A 357 -16.08 26.46 6.61
N GLY A 358 -16.02 26.69 5.30
CA GLY A 358 -16.83 27.69 4.61
C GLY A 358 -18.29 27.26 4.42
N TYR A 359 -18.48 26.16 3.69
CA TYR A 359 -19.73 25.80 3.03
C TYR A 359 -19.90 24.29 2.76
N GLN A 360 -19.22 23.40 3.47
CA GLN A 360 -19.55 21.95 3.49
C GLN A 360 -20.10 21.57 4.88
N GLY A 361 -21.39 21.82 5.08
CA GLY A 361 -22.14 21.33 6.25
C GLY A 361 -23.01 20.09 5.94
N GLU A 362 -23.77 19.64 6.93
CA GLU A 362 -24.77 18.56 6.76
C GLU A 362 -25.73 18.83 5.58
N CYS A 363 -26.06 20.11 5.35
CA CYS A 363 -26.93 20.53 4.24
C CYS A 363 -26.42 20.10 2.85
N ALA A 364 -25.10 20.17 2.59
CA ALA A 364 -24.52 19.74 1.31
C ALA A 364 -24.63 18.22 1.09
N ARG A 365 -24.84 17.43 2.16
CA ARG A 365 -25.05 15.97 2.07
C ARG A 365 -26.50 15.62 1.80
N GLU A 366 -27.43 16.45 2.25
CA GLU A 366 -28.87 16.18 2.18
C GLU A 366 -29.55 16.83 0.98
N VAL A 367 -29.01 17.94 0.47
CA VAL A 367 -29.61 18.74 -0.61
C VAL A 367 -28.75 18.66 -1.87
N ASP A 368 -29.25 18.01 -2.91
CA ASP A 368 -28.52 17.81 -4.18
C ASP A 368 -28.07 19.15 -4.81
N GLU A 369 -28.90 20.20 -4.76
CA GLU A 369 -28.55 21.54 -5.28
C GLU A 369 -27.33 22.14 -4.54
N ALA A 370 -27.31 22.02 -3.20
CA ALA A 370 -26.19 22.48 -2.39
C ALA A 370 -24.92 21.66 -2.66
N ARG A 371 -25.07 20.34 -2.89
CA ARG A 371 -23.97 19.47 -3.30
C ARG A 371 -23.37 19.92 -4.63
N ASP A 372 -24.21 20.22 -5.61
CA ASP A 372 -23.77 20.64 -6.94
C ASP A 372 -23.04 21.98 -6.91
N VAL A 373 -23.55 22.97 -6.16
CA VAL A 373 -22.85 24.24 -5.94
C VAL A 373 -21.49 24.01 -5.29
N THR A 374 -21.44 23.15 -4.26
CA THR A 374 -20.18 22.81 -3.57
C THR A 374 -19.18 22.16 -4.52
N LEU A 375 -19.61 21.22 -5.37
CA LEU A 375 -18.74 20.57 -6.35
C LEU A 375 -18.15 21.57 -7.35
N ARG A 376 -18.93 22.57 -7.79
CA ARG A 376 -18.43 23.65 -8.66
C ARG A 376 -17.36 24.49 -7.95
N ILE A 377 -17.62 24.93 -6.72
CA ILE A 377 -16.68 25.75 -5.94
C ILE A 377 -15.40 24.96 -5.64
N ASP A 378 -15.52 23.71 -5.16
CA ASP A 378 -14.38 22.86 -4.83
C ASP A 378 -13.50 22.59 -6.05
N SER A 379 -14.11 22.30 -7.21
CA SER A 379 -13.37 22.15 -8.46
C SER A 379 -12.67 23.44 -8.83
N TRP A 380 -13.36 24.59 -8.85
CA TRP A 380 -12.72 25.87 -9.13
C TRP A 380 -11.56 26.16 -8.18
N LEU A 381 -11.74 25.95 -6.88
CA LEU A 381 -10.74 26.21 -5.85
C LEU A 381 -9.52 25.30 -6.01
N GLU A 382 -9.71 24.00 -6.25
CA GLU A 382 -8.61 23.06 -6.52
C GLU A 382 -7.76 23.53 -7.73
N HIS A 383 -8.40 23.95 -8.82
CA HIS A 383 -7.73 24.38 -10.05
C HIS A 383 -7.09 25.76 -9.94
N TYR A 384 -7.75 26.70 -9.25
CA TYR A 384 -7.19 28.02 -8.94
C TYR A 384 -5.95 27.88 -8.07
N LEU A 385 -6.01 27.08 -7.00
CA LEU A 385 -4.87 26.83 -6.11
C LEU A 385 -3.72 26.10 -6.82
N ALA A 386 -4.00 25.28 -7.84
CA ALA A 386 -2.99 24.68 -8.70
C ALA A 386 -2.27 25.68 -9.63
N GLY A 387 -2.79 26.90 -9.77
CA GLY A 387 -2.21 27.96 -10.59
C GLY A 387 -2.61 27.93 -12.06
N GLY A 388 -3.74 27.28 -12.38
CA GLY A 388 -4.13 26.94 -13.74
C GLY A 388 -3.41 25.68 -14.23
N GLY A 389 -4.15 24.79 -14.89
CA GLY A 389 -3.72 23.44 -15.27
C GLY A 389 -4.72 22.38 -14.82
N SER A 390 -4.47 21.12 -15.19
CA SER A 390 -5.29 19.96 -14.79
C SER A 390 -4.65 19.24 -13.60
N PRO A 391 -5.08 19.48 -12.35
CA PRO A 391 -4.82 18.64 -11.18
C PRO A 391 -5.49 17.26 -11.36
N GLY A 392 -4.95 16.45 -12.25
CA GLY A 392 -5.42 15.09 -12.51
C GLY A 392 -6.72 15.02 -13.33
N GLN A 393 -7.02 13.81 -13.78
CA GLN A 393 -8.24 13.52 -14.53
C GLN A 393 -9.46 13.68 -13.63
N ILE A 394 -10.51 14.34 -14.13
CA ILE A 394 -11.84 14.32 -13.50
C ILE A 394 -12.25 12.85 -13.39
N PRO A 395 -12.55 12.34 -12.18
CA PRO A 395 -12.86 10.93 -12.01
C PRO A 395 -14.03 10.52 -12.89
N ALA A 396 -13.90 9.39 -13.58
CA ALA A 396 -14.99 8.81 -14.37
C ALA A 396 -16.12 8.40 -13.41
N GLY A 397 -17.17 9.21 -13.34
CA GLY A 397 -18.28 9.04 -12.40
C GLY A 397 -19.63 9.37 -13.04
N ASP A 398 -20.60 9.72 -12.20
CA ASP A 398 -21.90 10.22 -12.62
C ASP A 398 -21.70 11.42 -13.59
N PRO A 399 -22.29 11.39 -14.80
CA PRO A 399 -22.20 12.50 -15.74
C PRO A 399 -22.60 13.86 -15.15
N GLU A 400 -23.57 13.90 -14.24
CA GLU A 400 -24.03 15.14 -13.61
C GLU A 400 -22.96 15.73 -12.69
N VAL A 401 -22.32 14.90 -11.86
CA VAL A 401 -21.16 15.30 -11.04
C VAL A 401 -20.02 15.78 -11.93
N GLY A 402 -19.77 15.07 -13.05
CA GLY A 402 -18.76 15.45 -14.03
C GLY A 402 -19.01 16.82 -14.64
N GLU A 403 -20.27 17.18 -14.93
CA GLU A 403 -20.64 18.49 -15.44
C GLU A 403 -20.36 19.61 -14.43
N GLN A 404 -20.72 19.41 -13.15
CA GLN A 404 -20.46 20.42 -12.11
C GLN A 404 -18.97 20.63 -11.89
N LEU A 405 -18.18 19.55 -11.82
CA LEU A 405 -16.73 19.63 -11.71
C LEU A 405 -16.12 20.34 -12.94
N GLN A 406 -16.61 20.05 -14.14
CA GLN A 406 -16.14 20.68 -15.38
C GLN A 406 -16.43 22.19 -15.39
N ARG A 407 -17.58 22.64 -14.87
CA ARG A 407 -17.89 24.08 -14.78
C ARG A 407 -16.88 24.84 -13.91
N GLY A 408 -16.55 24.30 -12.73
CA GLY A 408 -15.51 24.90 -11.87
C GLY A 408 -14.14 24.90 -12.53
N PHE A 409 -13.80 23.81 -13.23
CA PHE A 409 -12.58 23.69 -14.03
C PHE A 409 -12.52 24.77 -15.11
N ASP A 410 -13.60 24.97 -15.87
CA ASP A 410 -13.67 25.89 -17.01
C ASP A 410 -13.52 27.34 -16.55
N VAL A 411 -14.05 27.70 -15.38
CA VAL A 411 -13.86 29.04 -14.80
C VAL A 411 -12.41 29.27 -14.38
N ALA A 412 -11.79 28.29 -13.71
CA ALA A 412 -10.40 28.42 -13.24
C ALA A 412 -9.38 28.43 -14.38
N ASN A 413 -9.65 27.70 -15.47
CA ASN A 413 -8.75 27.55 -16.62
C ASN A 413 -9.14 28.36 -17.86
N GLY A 414 -10.28 29.05 -17.82
CA GLY A 414 -10.78 29.86 -18.94
C GLY A 414 -10.04 31.18 -19.11
N ASP A 415 -10.50 31.97 -20.09
CA ASP A 415 -9.96 33.31 -20.40
C ASP A 415 -10.43 34.40 -19.42
N LEU A 416 -11.16 34.03 -18.36
CA LEU A 416 -11.64 34.97 -17.35
C LEU A 416 -10.48 35.57 -16.56
N SER A 417 -10.53 36.88 -16.35
CA SER A 417 -9.61 37.57 -15.46
C SER A 417 -9.78 37.08 -14.01
N ARG A 418 -8.74 37.26 -13.19
CA ARG A 418 -8.78 36.81 -11.78
C ARG A 418 -9.94 37.46 -11.00
N GLU A 419 -10.25 38.72 -11.30
CA GLU A 419 -11.36 39.44 -10.66
C GLU A 419 -12.72 38.82 -11.03
N GLU A 420 -12.93 38.50 -12.31
CA GLU A 420 -14.15 37.82 -12.79
C GLU A 420 -14.28 36.41 -12.19
N GLN A 421 -13.17 35.69 -12.02
CA GLN A 421 -13.19 34.38 -11.35
C GLN A 421 -13.58 34.50 -9.88
N PHE A 422 -13.10 35.54 -9.18
CA PHE A 422 -13.44 35.79 -7.78
C PHE A 422 -14.89 36.22 -7.61
N GLU A 423 -15.40 37.09 -8.48
CA GLU A 423 -16.82 37.48 -8.48
C GLU A 423 -17.72 36.27 -8.69
N TRP A 424 -17.38 35.40 -9.65
CA TRP A 424 -18.10 34.14 -9.87
C TRP A 424 -18.07 33.24 -8.62
N ALA A 425 -16.90 33.10 -7.99
CA ALA A 425 -16.76 32.24 -6.83
C ALA A 425 -17.53 32.78 -5.61
N GLU A 426 -17.57 34.09 -5.42
CA GLU A 426 -18.39 34.76 -4.41
C GLU A 426 -19.89 34.51 -4.65
N GLU A 427 -20.36 34.66 -5.90
CA GLU A 427 -21.75 34.38 -6.29
C GLU A 427 -22.14 32.93 -5.95
N GLN A 428 -21.26 31.96 -6.23
CA GLN A 428 -21.52 30.55 -5.90
C GLN A 428 -21.60 30.30 -4.39
N VAL A 429 -20.76 30.97 -3.59
CA VAL A 429 -20.83 30.84 -2.12
C VAL A 429 -22.11 31.51 -1.58
N GLU A 430 -22.56 32.61 -2.17
CA GLU A 430 -23.85 33.24 -1.81
C GLU A 430 -25.05 32.38 -2.21
N GLU A 431 -25.02 31.76 -3.40
CA GLU A 431 -25.99 30.77 -3.86
C GLU A 431 -26.09 29.61 -2.84
N TYR A 432 -24.95 29.04 -2.44
CA TYR A 432 -24.90 28.00 -1.40
C TYR A 432 -25.56 28.46 -0.10
N ARG A 433 -25.20 29.65 0.40
CA ARG A 433 -25.76 30.19 1.65
C ARG A 433 -27.27 30.47 1.57
N SER A 434 -27.79 30.74 0.37
CA SER A 434 -29.23 30.90 0.16
C SER A 434 -29.99 29.58 0.25
N ILE A 435 -29.37 28.49 -0.18
CA ILE A 435 -29.91 27.12 -0.08
C ILE A 435 -29.74 26.58 1.35
N CYS A 436 -28.59 26.85 1.95
CA CYS A 436 -28.15 26.34 3.25
C CYS A 436 -27.81 27.50 4.21
N PRO A 437 -28.81 28.22 4.75
CA PRO A 437 -28.57 29.27 5.74
C PRO A 437 -27.96 28.68 7.01
N ARG A 438 -26.92 29.32 7.57
CA ARG A 438 -26.30 28.86 8.82
C ARG A 438 -27.29 29.00 9.98
N ASP A 439 -27.51 27.90 10.72
CA ASP A 439 -28.29 27.89 11.95
C ASP A 439 -27.74 28.94 12.93
N GLY A 440 -28.52 29.99 13.20
CA GLY A 440 -28.14 31.11 14.07
C GLY A 440 -28.06 32.50 13.42
N GLN A 441 -28.35 32.65 12.13
CA GLN A 441 -28.49 33.96 11.44
C GLN A 441 -29.93 34.28 10.98
N SER A 442 -30.96 33.71 11.62
CA SER A 442 -32.37 34.08 11.37
C SER A 442 -32.85 35.24 12.24
#